data_AF-A0A959Q928-F1
#
_entry.id   AF-A0A959Q928-F1
#
_cell.length_a   1.000
_cell.length_b   1.000
_cell.length_c   1.000
_cell.angle_alpha   90.00
_cell.angle_beta   90.00
_cell.angle_gamma   90.00
#
_symmetry.space_group_name_H-M   'P 1'
#
loop_
_entity.id
_entity.type
_entity.pdbx_description
1 polymer ?
#
loop_
_entity_poly.entity_id
_entity_poly.type
_entity_poly.pdbx_seq_one_letter_code
_entity_poly.pdbx_strand_id
1 'polypeptide(L)'
;MKNLNLLLAFLFCLSASLSYGQDRYLEPIFDVEVSGDLTYAVNATILLFPLLGEAIPQELKMDVYTPDASDTETSRPLVILCHTGNFLPHPDNGSTGGLRTDSAVVEIANRLASMGYVAASIDYRLGWNPIATTQEERVNTLINAAYRGVQDVRSCIRYFRKTAAEDGNPYGIDPSKVVVWGLGTGGYISLNAAVLDDYNKVLIPKFLTGTPPNIIPMVIEQVNGNINGTSYGIVPIGSGAPNEGDTLCYPNWVEYPSEFSMSVNMGGAMGDSTWLDPGDIPMITYQSPADLFAPYECAVLSVPPPINLPVVDVCGGAVVQYQQSDFGNNDDFAGMSWPGDFSAVANARNNGWDGLFPFPTALATDSAPWDWWNPATNPNHATGISLAPDMSPERGRAYVDTIMAYYAPRACVVLDLDCNLVGTDEVLAKEDVQLKVAPNPATSSVLFQSAAEFPIRDLLLYDLNGRLLQTNLQINNNAFELQRGDLPPGIYLARLRFDEGIASQKLIFR
;
A
#
# COMPACT_ATOMS: atom_id res chain seq x y z
N MET A 1 24.64 49.68 30.85
CA MET A 1 25.41 48.66 30.08
C MET A 1 25.19 47.23 30.56
N LYS A 2 25.16 46.91 31.87
CA LYS A 2 24.86 45.53 32.35
C LYS A 2 23.45 45.01 32.00
N ASN A 3 22.44 45.89 31.95
CA ASN A 3 21.07 45.50 31.63
C ASN A 3 20.81 45.33 30.11
N LEU A 4 21.73 45.76 29.25
CA LEU A 4 21.61 45.60 27.80
C LEU A 4 22.07 44.20 27.36
N ASN A 5 23.10 43.66 28.02
CA ASN A 5 23.59 42.31 27.76
C ASN A 5 22.63 41.22 28.25
N LEU A 6 21.86 41.47 29.33
CA LEU A 6 20.80 40.56 29.77
C LEU A 6 19.61 40.57 28.79
N LEU A 7 19.28 41.71 28.20
CA LEU A 7 18.20 41.83 27.22
C LEU A 7 18.57 41.17 25.88
N LEU A 8 19.83 41.27 25.47
CA LEU A 8 20.37 40.58 24.28
C LEU A 8 20.47 39.06 24.48
N ALA A 9 20.79 38.58 25.69
CA ALA A 9 20.75 37.15 26.01
C ALA A 9 19.31 36.61 26.05
N PHE A 10 18.35 37.40 26.52
CA PHE A 10 16.93 37.02 26.53
C PHE A 10 16.31 37.05 25.13
N LEU A 11 16.74 37.97 24.24
CA LEU A 11 16.34 37.98 22.83
C LEU A 11 16.95 36.83 22.02
N PHE A 12 18.17 36.38 22.36
CA PHE A 12 18.80 35.22 21.70
C PHE A 12 18.19 33.89 22.14
N CYS A 13 17.64 33.83 23.37
CA CYS A 13 16.86 32.67 23.84
C CYS A 13 15.42 32.66 23.31
N LEU A 14 14.86 33.80 22.88
CA LEU A 14 13.54 33.87 22.25
C LEU A 14 13.55 33.59 20.73
N SER A 15 14.73 33.51 20.11
CA SER A 15 14.91 33.11 18.71
C SER A 15 15.23 31.63 18.54
N ALA A 16 15.27 30.85 19.63
CA ALA A 16 15.07 29.40 19.55
C ALA A 16 13.56 29.16 19.46
N SER A 17 12.95 29.60 18.36
CA SER A 17 11.76 28.92 17.88
C SER A 17 12.20 27.46 17.74
N LEU A 18 11.63 26.57 18.55
CA LEU A 18 11.56 25.18 18.17
C LEU A 18 10.80 25.19 16.83
N SER A 19 11.55 25.23 15.73
CA SER A 19 11.01 24.77 14.48
C SER A 19 10.65 23.31 14.75
N TYR A 20 9.37 23.03 14.92
CA TYR A 20 8.87 21.70 14.60
C TYR A 20 9.28 21.48 13.15
N GLY A 21 10.37 20.75 12.94
CA GLY A 21 10.71 20.28 11.61
C GLY A 21 9.63 19.28 11.25
N GLN A 22 8.96 19.51 10.13
CA GLN A 22 8.16 18.44 9.53
C GLN A 22 9.11 17.25 9.31
N ASP A 23 8.68 16.05 9.68
CA ASP A 23 9.55 14.88 9.66
C ASP A 23 9.56 14.25 8.27
N ARG A 24 10.73 14.30 7.62
CA ARG A 24 10.97 13.65 6.33
C ARG A 24 10.55 12.18 6.43
N TYR A 25 9.94 11.68 5.36
CA TYR A 25 9.40 10.33 5.21
C TYR A 25 8.14 10.03 6.01
N LEU A 26 7.68 10.95 6.88
CA LEU A 26 6.46 10.83 7.67
C LEU A 26 5.40 11.88 7.27
N GLU A 27 5.84 13.07 6.86
CA GLU A 27 4.96 14.21 6.57
C GLU A 27 5.29 14.86 5.21
N PRO A 28 4.33 15.53 4.55
CA PRO A 28 4.57 16.25 3.31
C PRO A 28 5.34 17.56 3.54
N ILE A 29 6.48 17.71 2.89
CA ILE A 29 7.44 18.82 3.05
C ILE A 29 7.80 19.47 1.71
N PHE A 30 7.79 18.68 0.63
CA PHE A 30 8.26 19.09 -0.69
C PHE A 30 7.10 19.27 -1.67
N ASP A 31 7.27 20.20 -2.61
CA ASP A 31 6.52 20.15 -3.86
C ASP A 31 6.99 18.96 -4.71
N VAL A 32 6.18 18.55 -5.69
CA VAL A 32 6.43 17.33 -6.48
C VAL A 32 6.73 17.68 -7.94
N GLU A 33 7.79 17.10 -8.47
CA GLU A 33 8.13 17.10 -9.89
C GLU A 33 7.78 15.73 -10.52
N VAL A 34 7.24 15.74 -11.74
CA VAL A 34 6.81 14.51 -12.44
C VAL A 34 7.48 14.40 -13.80
N SER A 35 8.17 13.28 -14.03
CA SER A 35 8.72 12.87 -15.32
C SER A 35 7.89 11.71 -15.88
N GLY A 36 7.01 12.00 -16.82
CA GLY A 36 6.08 11.01 -17.39
C GLY A 36 6.58 10.29 -18.64
N ASP A 37 5.97 9.16 -18.94
CA ASP A 37 6.12 8.35 -20.17
C ASP A 37 7.56 7.86 -20.44
N LEU A 38 8.31 7.58 -19.38
CA LEU A 38 9.65 7.01 -19.45
C LEU A 38 9.60 5.52 -19.73
N THR A 39 10.47 5.01 -20.60
CA THR A 39 10.59 3.55 -20.83
C THR A 39 11.56 2.94 -19.81
N TYR A 40 11.10 1.94 -19.05
CA TYR A 40 11.98 1.20 -18.11
C TYR A 40 12.36 -0.20 -18.62
N ALA A 41 11.61 -0.78 -19.56
CA ALA A 41 11.90 -2.09 -20.13
C ALA A 41 11.22 -2.26 -21.50
N VAL A 42 11.65 -3.27 -22.26
CA VAL A 42 10.93 -3.75 -23.45
C VAL A 42 10.60 -5.23 -23.25
N ASN A 43 9.34 -5.61 -23.44
CA ASN A 43 8.92 -7.00 -23.29
C ASN A 43 7.79 -7.39 -24.25
N ALA A 44 7.45 -8.67 -24.36
CA ALA A 44 6.50 -9.15 -25.38
C ALA A 44 5.04 -8.96 -24.95
N THR A 45 4.25 -8.24 -25.74
CA THR A 45 2.80 -8.16 -25.56
C THR A 45 2.09 -9.25 -26.33
N ILE A 46 1.08 -9.85 -25.69
CA ILE A 46 0.20 -10.84 -26.34
C ILE A 46 -1.16 -10.25 -26.70
N LEU A 47 -1.44 -9.00 -26.32
CA LEU A 47 -2.75 -8.38 -26.54
C LEU A 47 -3.11 -8.30 -28.03
N LEU A 48 -2.09 -8.13 -28.87
CA LEU A 48 -2.24 -8.02 -30.32
C LEU A 48 -2.17 -9.38 -31.03
N PHE A 49 -1.95 -10.47 -30.29
CA PHE A 49 -1.86 -11.81 -30.86
C PHE A 49 -3.08 -12.19 -31.70
N PRO A 50 -4.34 -11.94 -31.27
CA PRO A 50 -5.51 -12.27 -32.10
C PRO A 50 -5.59 -11.50 -33.43
N LEU A 51 -4.87 -10.38 -33.56
CA LEU A 51 -4.84 -9.55 -34.76
C LEU A 51 -3.63 -9.86 -35.66
N LEU A 52 -2.45 -10.02 -35.05
CA LEU A 52 -1.18 -10.12 -35.75
C LEU A 52 -0.72 -11.57 -35.96
N GLY A 53 -1.22 -12.51 -35.14
CA GLY A 53 -0.78 -13.90 -35.14
C GLY A 53 0.60 -14.11 -34.53
N GLU A 54 1.19 -13.08 -33.89
CA GLU A 54 2.48 -13.14 -33.21
C GLU A 54 2.48 -12.23 -31.96
N ALA A 55 3.29 -12.58 -30.96
CA ALA A 55 3.61 -11.70 -29.84
C ALA A 55 4.71 -10.72 -30.29
N ILE A 56 4.54 -9.44 -29.96
CA ILE A 56 5.45 -8.38 -30.42
C ILE A 56 6.09 -7.65 -29.24
N PRO A 57 7.31 -7.09 -29.39
CA PRO A 57 7.89 -6.20 -28.40
C PRO A 57 7.02 -4.96 -28.14
N GLN A 58 6.86 -4.63 -26.87
CA GLN A 58 6.20 -3.44 -26.36
C GLN A 58 7.11 -2.77 -25.31
N GLU A 59 7.22 -1.46 -25.38
CA GLU A 59 7.82 -0.66 -24.30
C GLU A 59 6.94 -0.68 -23.06
N LEU A 60 7.54 -0.94 -21.90
CA LEU A 60 6.90 -0.78 -20.60
C LEU A 60 7.26 0.59 -20.04
N LYS A 61 6.22 1.37 -19.74
CA LYS A 61 6.30 2.78 -19.42
C LYS A 61 6.16 3.03 -17.92
N MET A 62 6.66 4.16 -17.46
CA MET A 62 6.48 4.63 -16.10
C MET A 62 6.42 6.16 -16.03
N ASP A 63 5.80 6.65 -14.96
CA ASP A 63 5.86 8.05 -14.54
C ASP A 63 6.59 8.11 -13.20
N VAL A 64 7.62 8.96 -13.10
CA VAL A 64 8.46 9.09 -11.90
C VAL A 64 8.16 10.43 -11.22
N TYR A 65 7.88 10.35 -9.92
CA TYR A 65 7.56 11.47 -9.05
C TYR A 65 8.72 11.65 -8.08
N THR A 66 9.29 12.84 -8.05
CA THR A 66 10.39 13.21 -7.16
C THR A 66 10.02 14.43 -6.32
N PRO A 67 10.63 14.59 -5.14
CA PRO A 67 10.65 15.89 -4.48
C PRO A 67 11.25 16.93 -5.41
N ASP A 68 10.81 18.18 -5.31
CA ASP A 68 11.33 19.29 -6.10
C ASP A 68 12.81 19.62 -5.77
N ALA A 69 13.36 20.61 -6.47
CA ALA A 69 14.74 21.04 -6.30
C ALA A 69 15.08 21.60 -4.90
N SER A 70 14.09 21.79 -4.00
CA SER A 70 14.36 22.18 -2.61
C SER A 70 14.88 21.02 -1.77
N ASP A 71 14.66 19.78 -2.20
CA ASP A 71 15.18 18.60 -1.53
C ASP A 71 16.65 18.33 -1.90
N THR A 72 17.53 18.46 -0.91
CA THR A 72 18.98 18.26 -1.08
C THR A 72 19.44 16.82 -0.89
N GLU A 73 18.57 15.89 -0.48
CA GLU A 73 18.92 14.47 -0.38
C GLU A 73 19.24 13.90 -1.77
N THR A 74 20.07 12.87 -1.85
CA THR A 74 20.43 12.20 -3.12
C THR A 74 20.39 10.66 -3.02
N SER A 75 19.99 10.14 -1.86
CA SER A 75 19.86 8.72 -1.53
C SER A 75 18.47 8.44 -0.96
N ARG A 76 17.43 8.64 -1.76
CA ARG A 76 16.02 8.50 -1.34
C ARG A 76 15.52 7.06 -1.49
N PRO A 77 14.67 6.56 -0.57
CA PRO A 77 13.94 5.32 -0.81
C PRO A 77 13.05 5.42 -2.06
N LEU A 78 13.01 4.34 -2.83
CA LEU A 78 12.18 4.19 -4.03
C LEU A 78 10.92 3.37 -3.72
N VAL A 79 9.76 3.84 -4.15
CA VAL A 79 8.50 3.09 -4.11
C VAL A 79 7.97 2.89 -5.53
N ILE A 80 7.85 1.64 -5.98
CA ILE A 80 7.31 1.28 -7.29
C ILE A 80 5.84 0.93 -7.14
N LEU A 81 4.97 1.69 -7.82
CA LEU A 81 3.52 1.55 -7.77
C LEU A 81 3.01 0.75 -8.97
N CYS A 82 2.27 -0.33 -8.71
CA CYS A 82 1.58 -1.13 -9.71
C CYS A 82 0.06 -0.88 -9.61
N HIS A 83 -0.55 -0.43 -10.72
CA HIS A 83 -1.97 -0.12 -10.79
C HIS A 83 -2.87 -1.38 -10.81
N THR A 84 -4.19 -1.20 -10.69
CA THR A 84 -5.19 -2.28 -10.82
C THR A 84 -5.50 -2.60 -12.29
N GLY A 85 -6.54 -3.38 -12.61
CA GLY A 85 -7.09 -3.47 -13.98
C GLY A 85 -7.18 -4.86 -14.58
N ASN A 86 -7.12 -5.92 -13.76
CA ASN A 86 -7.32 -7.33 -14.11
C ASN A 86 -6.44 -7.82 -15.27
N PHE A 87 -5.24 -7.25 -15.42
CA PHE A 87 -4.34 -7.51 -16.54
C PHE A 87 -4.97 -7.29 -17.92
N LEU A 88 -5.96 -6.40 -18.05
CA LEU A 88 -6.61 -6.05 -19.31
C LEU A 88 -6.53 -4.54 -19.54
N PRO A 89 -6.49 -4.07 -20.81
CA PRO A 89 -6.45 -2.65 -21.11
C PRO A 89 -7.67 -1.91 -20.53
N HIS A 90 -7.48 -0.74 -19.94
CA HIS A 90 -8.59 0.17 -19.68
C HIS A 90 -9.00 0.87 -20.99
N PRO A 91 -10.31 1.03 -21.28
CA PRO A 91 -11.47 0.67 -20.48
C PRO A 91 -12.02 -0.76 -20.70
N ASP A 92 -11.40 -1.57 -21.58
CA ASP A 92 -11.89 -2.91 -21.95
C ASP A 92 -11.91 -3.91 -20.79
N ASN A 93 -11.13 -3.65 -19.74
CA ASN A 93 -11.16 -4.39 -18.48
C ASN A 93 -12.47 -4.22 -17.68
N GLY A 94 -13.33 -3.28 -18.10
CA GLY A 94 -14.62 -2.98 -17.50
C GLY A 94 -14.59 -2.40 -16.08
N SER A 95 -13.39 -2.08 -15.59
CA SER A 95 -13.15 -1.44 -14.30
C SER A 95 -12.96 0.08 -14.47
N THR A 96 -13.10 0.84 -13.40
CA THR A 96 -12.93 2.31 -13.45
C THR A 96 -11.46 2.74 -13.43
N GLY A 97 -10.55 1.85 -13.03
CA GLY A 97 -9.11 2.02 -13.17
C GLY A 97 -8.49 1.03 -14.16
N GLY A 98 -7.17 0.97 -14.16
CA GLY A 98 -6.34 0.16 -15.04
C GLY A 98 -5.14 0.89 -15.64
N LEU A 99 -4.76 2.05 -15.08
CA LEU A 99 -3.72 2.91 -15.64
C LEU A 99 -2.76 3.40 -14.56
N ARG A 100 -1.49 3.59 -14.92
CA ARG A 100 -0.49 4.24 -14.06
C ARG A 100 -0.86 5.67 -13.63
N THR A 101 -1.84 6.28 -14.32
CA THR A 101 -2.36 7.62 -14.07
C THR A 101 -3.71 7.62 -13.33
N ASP A 102 -4.16 6.48 -12.80
CA ASP A 102 -5.39 6.41 -12.00
C ASP A 102 -5.28 7.31 -10.77
N SER A 103 -6.40 7.94 -10.36
CA SER A 103 -6.37 9.01 -9.35
C SER A 103 -5.75 8.57 -8.01
N ALA A 104 -6.06 7.36 -7.54
CA ALA A 104 -5.49 6.82 -6.31
C ALA A 104 -3.98 6.57 -6.43
N VAL A 105 -3.51 6.09 -7.58
CA VAL A 105 -2.09 5.85 -7.86
C VAL A 105 -1.32 7.18 -7.87
N VAL A 106 -1.86 8.19 -8.57
CA VAL A 106 -1.28 9.53 -8.65
C VAL A 106 -1.24 10.20 -7.27
N GLU A 107 -2.30 10.08 -6.46
CA GLU A 107 -2.32 10.63 -5.10
C GLU A 107 -1.25 9.99 -4.21
N ILE A 108 -1.14 8.66 -4.20
CA ILE A 108 -0.13 7.95 -3.41
C ILE A 108 1.29 8.35 -3.87
N ALA A 109 1.53 8.41 -5.19
CA ALA A 109 2.81 8.83 -5.75
C ALA A 109 3.18 10.27 -5.33
N ASN A 110 2.24 11.20 -5.41
CA ASN A 110 2.46 12.59 -4.98
C ASN A 110 2.73 12.69 -3.48
N ARG A 111 2.03 11.92 -2.64
CA ARG A 111 2.28 11.94 -1.18
C ARG A 111 3.64 11.38 -0.82
N LEU A 112 4.02 10.26 -1.45
CA LEU A 112 5.36 9.69 -1.27
C LEU A 112 6.44 10.70 -1.69
N ALA A 113 6.30 11.31 -2.87
CA ALA A 113 7.25 12.32 -3.34
C ALA A 113 7.29 13.55 -2.42
N SER A 114 6.15 14.08 -1.98
CA SER A 114 6.13 15.22 -1.07
C SER A 114 6.71 14.90 0.32
N MET A 115 6.70 13.62 0.72
CA MET A 115 7.35 13.13 1.94
C MET A 115 8.86 12.88 1.80
N GLY A 116 9.43 13.00 0.59
CA GLY A 116 10.87 12.81 0.35
C GLY A 116 11.27 11.46 -0.26
N TYR A 117 10.31 10.61 -0.64
CA TYR A 117 10.55 9.38 -1.40
C TYR A 117 10.68 9.68 -2.90
N VAL A 118 11.21 8.73 -3.67
CA VAL A 118 10.95 8.68 -5.13
C VAL A 118 9.84 7.67 -5.37
N ALA A 119 8.81 8.04 -6.12
CA ALA A 119 7.74 7.11 -6.51
C ALA A 119 7.75 6.88 -8.02
N ALA A 120 7.60 5.63 -8.45
CA ALA A 120 7.54 5.26 -9.86
C ALA A 120 6.26 4.47 -10.15
N SER A 121 5.32 5.08 -10.86
CA SER A 121 4.08 4.43 -11.28
C SER A 121 4.28 3.75 -12.63
N ILE A 122 4.14 2.42 -12.69
CA ILE A 122 4.53 1.61 -13.85
C ILE A 122 3.33 1.00 -14.58
N ASP A 123 3.42 0.95 -15.91
CA ASP A 123 2.68 -0.02 -16.71
C ASP A 123 3.43 -1.37 -16.66
N TYR A 124 2.70 -2.48 -16.73
CA TYR A 124 3.25 -3.84 -16.86
C TYR A 124 2.51 -4.61 -17.97
N ARG A 125 3.07 -5.73 -18.46
CA ARG A 125 2.43 -6.49 -19.55
C ARG A 125 1.04 -6.95 -19.15
N LEU A 126 0.08 -6.58 -19.97
CA LEU A 126 -1.32 -7.00 -19.89
C LEU A 126 -1.58 -8.18 -20.85
N GLY A 127 -2.74 -8.80 -20.70
CA GLY A 127 -3.32 -9.75 -21.64
C GLY A 127 -3.57 -11.14 -21.05
N TRP A 128 -4.83 -11.56 -21.03
CA TRP A 128 -5.24 -12.95 -20.84
C TRP A 128 -6.56 -13.17 -21.57
N ASN A 129 -7.06 -14.40 -21.65
CA ASN A 129 -8.29 -14.70 -22.38
C ASN A 129 -9.49 -14.91 -21.44
N PRO A 130 -10.23 -13.86 -21.04
CA PRO A 130 -11.40 -13.99 -20.17
C PRO A 130 -12.60 -14.67 -20.84
N ILE A 131 -12.64 -14.72 -22.17
CA ILE A 131 -13.75 -15.29 -22.94
C ILE A 131 -13.50 -16.72 -23.39
N ALA A 132 -12.37 -17.33 -23.00
CA ALA A 132 -12.10 -18.73 -23.28
C ALA A 132 -13.26 -19.61 -22.78
N THR A 133 -13.60 -20.64 -23.57
CA THR A 133 -14.78 -21.46 -23.30
C THR A 133 -14.60 -22.37 -22.08
N THR A 134 -13.36 -22.74 -21.77
CA THR A 134 -13.03 -23.60 -20.63
C THR A 134 -12.49 -22.78 -19.47
N GLN A 135 -12.80 -23.17 -18.23
CA GLN A 135 -12.21 -22.55 -17.04
C GLN A 135 -10.69 -22.76 -17.00
N GLU A 136 -10.22 -23.93 -17.42
CA GLU A 136 -8.81 -24.27 -17.46
C GLU A 136 -7.99 -23.30 -18.32
N GLU A 137 -8.46 -22.95 -19.53
CA GLU A 137 -7.78 -21.99 -20.40
C GLU A 137 -7.79 -20.56 -19.82
N ARG A 138 -8.90 -20.15 -19.20
CA ARG A 138 -8.99 -18.84 -18.50
C ARG A 138 -7.98 -18.75 -17.36
N VAL A 139 -7.92 -19.78 -16.51
CA VAL A 139 -6.97 -19.86 -15.40
C VAL A 139 -5.54 -19.84 -15.93
N ASN A 140 -5.21 -20.70 -16.90
CA ASN A 140 -3.87 -20.78 -17.46
C ASN A 140 -3.40 -19.42 -18.01
N THR A 141 -4.23 -18.75 -18.82
CA THR A 141 -3.88 -17.45 -19.40
C THR A 141 -3.81 -16.32 -18.35
N LEU A 142 -4.62 -16.35 -17.28
CA LEU A 142 -4.54 -15.39 -16.18
C LEU A 142 -3.27 -15.57 -15.34
N ILE A 143 -2.92 -16.82 -15.00
CA ILE A 143 -1.68 -17.13 -14.26
C ILE A 143 -0.46 -16.65 -15.04
N ASN A 144 -0.45 -16.85 -16.36
CA ASN A 144 0.60 -16.33 -17.24
C ASN A 144 0.66 -14.79 -17.22
N ALA A 145 -0.48 -14.10 -17.18
CA ALA A 145 -0.50 -12.64 -17.07
C ALA A 145 0.08 -12.15 -15.73
N ALA A 146 -0.29 -12.79 -14.62
CA ALA A 146 0.26 -12.48 -13.30
C ALA A 146 1.78 -12.73 -13.22
N TYR A 147 2.25 -13.84 -13.79
CA TYR A 147 3.68 -14.16 -13.86
C TYR A 147 4.49 -13.10 -14.61
N ARG A 148 3.95 -12.59 -15.73
CA ARG A 148 4.58 -11.49 -16.48
C ARG A 148 4.64 -10.20 -15.67
N GLY A 149 3.60 -9.87 -14.91
CA GLY A 149 3.60 -8.71 -14.00
C GLY A 149 4.73 -8.78 -12.97
N VAL A 150 4.97 -9.96 -12.38
CA VAL A 150 6.09 -10.20 -11.45
C VAL A 150 7.45 -9.97 -12.13
N GLN A 151 7.64 -10.48 -13.34
CA GLN A 151 8.87 -10.26 -14.11
C GLN A 151 9.08 -8.77 -14.46
N ASP A 152 7.99 -8.06 -14.74
CA ASP A 152 8.04 -6.67 -15.21
C ASP A 152 8.36 -5.71 -14.06
N VAL A 153 7.80 -5.89 -12.86
CA VAL A 153 8.18 -5.09 -11.69
C VAL A 153 9.64 -5.34 -11.30
N ARG A 154 10.12 -6.60 -11.40
CA ARG A 154 11.54 -6.93 -11.20
C ARG A 154 12.45 -6.26 -12.23
N SER A 155 12.00 -6.13 -13.47
CA SER A 155 12.71 -5.38 -14.52
C SER A 155 12.78 -3.89 -14.20
N CYS A 156 11.74 -3.31 -13.62
CA CYS A 156 11.73 -1.92 -13.17
C CYS A 156 12.74 -1.68 -12.04
N ILE A 157 12.80 -2.57 -11.04
CA ILE A 157 13.80 -2.48 -9.96
C ILE A 157 15.22 -2.46 -10.55
N ARG A 158 15.50 -3.36 -11.49
CA ARG A 158 16.80 -3.41 -12.16
C ARG A 158 17.11 -2.16 -12.97
N TYR A 159 16.10 -1.58 -13.64
CA TYR A 159 16.26 -0.30 -14.35
C TYR A 159 16.74 0.82 -13.40
N PHE A 160 16.10 0.96 -12.23
CA PHE A 160 16.50 1.96 -11.25
C PHE A 160 17.90 1.72 -10.69
N ARG A 161 18.26 0.47 -10.41
CA ARG A 161 19.62 0.12 -9.98
C ARG A 161 20.68 0.37 -11.05
N LYS A 162 20.37 0.04 -12.32
CA LYS A 162 21.22 0.33 -13.48
C LYS A 162 21.45 1.83 -13.61
N THR A 163 20.39 2.63 -13.57
CA THR A 163 20.49 4.09 -13.72
C THR A 163 21.25 4.74 -12.55
N ALA A 164 21.08 4.22 -11.33
CA ALA A 164 21.89 4.62 -10.17
C ALA A 164 23.38 4.32 -10.36
N ALA A 165 23.72 3.14 -10.88
CA ALA A 165 25.11 2.70 -11.05
C ALA A 165 25.81 3.31 -12.27
N GLU A 166 25.11 3.47 -13.39
CA GLU A 166 25.72 3.81 -14.69
C GLU A 166 25.38 5.20 -15.19
N ASP A 167 24.21 5.74 -14.84
CA ASP A 167 23.66 6.97 -15.44
C ASP A 167 23.73 8.16 -14.47
N GLY A 168 24.55 8.05 -13.42
CA GLY A 168 24.77 9.11 -12.44
C GLY A 168 23.62 9.31 -11.45
N ASN A 169 22.75 8.30 -11.27
CA ASN A 169 21.61 8.32 -10.36
C ASN A 169 20.68 9.53 -10.57
N PRO A 170 20.08 9.67 -11.77
CA PRO A 170 19.34 10.87 -12.15
C PRO A 170 18.10 11.14 -11.27
N TYR A 171 17.61 10.13 -10.55
CA TYR A 171 16.47 10.23 -9.65
C TYR A 171 16.87 10.42 -8.18
N GLY A 172 18.17 10.36 -7.87
CA GLY A 172 18.68 10.50 -6.50
C GLY A 172 18.12 9.45 -5.54
N ILE A 173 18.07 8.18 -5.96
CA ILE A 173 17.57 7.05 -5.15
C ILE A 173 18.70 6.34 -4.39
N ASP A 174 18.32 5.66 -3.30
CA ASP A 174 19.11 4.60 -2.69
C ASP A 174 18.70 3.25 -3.32
N PRO A 175 19.56 2.60 -4.13
CA PRO A 175 19.22 1.34 -4.80
C PRO A 175 19.03 0.15 -3.85
N SER A 176 19.37 0.28 -2.56
CA SER A 176 19.15 -0.73 -1.52
C SER A 176 17.80 -0.59 -0.81
N LYS A 177 17.10 0.54 -0.96
CA LYS A 177 15.84 0.85 -0.26
C LYS A 177 14.70 0.93 -1.27
N VAL A 178 14.14 -0.23 -1.62
CA VAL A 178 13.09 -0.35 -2.65
C VAL A 178 11.85 -0.98 -2.05
N VAL A 179 10.69 -0.38 -2.31
CA VAL A 179 9.37 -0.90 -1.94
C VAL A 179 8.57 -1.18 -3.19
N VAL A 180 7.85 -2.30 -3.22
CA VAL A 180 6.86 -2.58 -4.27
C VAL A 180 5.47 -2.44 -3.67
N TRP A 181 4.66 -1.56 -4.25
CA TRP A 181 3.33 -1.23 -3.77
C TRP A 181 2.29 -1.47 -4.86
N GLY A 182 1.35 -2.37 -4.60
CA GLY A 182 0.32 -2.75 -5.55
C GLY A 182 -1.11 -2.38 -5.16
N LEU A 183 -1.90 -1.89 -6.12
CA LEU A 183 -3.35 -1.65 -5.98
C LEU A 183 -4.16 -2.65 -6.81
N GLY A 184 -5.15 -3.29 -6.19
CA GLY A 184 -5.99 -4.32 -6.81
C GLY A 184 -5.13 -5.40 -7.48
N THR A 185 -5.16 -5.48 -8.82
CA THR A 185 -4.28 -6.35 -9.62
C THR A 185 -2.78 -6.13 -9.33
N GLY A 186 -2.34 -4.89 -9.16
CA GLY A 186 -0.99 -4.59 -8.74
C GLY A 186 -0.68 -5.18 -7.36
N GLY A 187 -1.68 -5.32 -6.48
CA GLY A 187 -1.55 -6.01 -5.19
C GLY A 187 -1.11 -7.47 -5.34
N TYR A 188 -1.66 -8.16 -6.34
CA TYR A 188 -1.19 -9.51 -6.73
C TYR A 188 0.27 -9.44 -7.18
N ILE A 189 0.65 -8.46 -8.00
CA ILE A 189 2.05 -8.32 -8.44
C ILE A 189 2.96 -8.10 -7.23
N SER A 190 2.60 -7.20 -6.30
CA SER A 190 3.41 -6.87 -5.13
C SER A 190 3.63 -8.06 -4.18
N LEU A 191 2.57 -8.80 -3.85
CA LEU A 191 2.66 -9.98 -2.99
C LEU A 191 3.45 -11.09 -3.66
N ASN A 192 3.08 -11.43 -4.90
CA ASN A 192 3.70 -12.55 -5.59
C ASN A 192 5.15 -12.25 -6.01
N ALA A 193 5.53 -10.99 -6.24
CA ALA A 193 6.94 -10.63 -6.44
C ALA A 193 7.78 -10.81 -5.16
N ALA A 194 7.16 -10.72 -3.98
CA ALA A 194 7.81 -10.89 -2.69
C ALA A 194 8.04 -12.37 -2.35
N VAL A 195 7.09 -13.24 -2.69
CA VAL A 195 7.10 -14.66 -2.26
C VAL A 195 7.43 -15.67 -3.35
N LEU A 196 7.25 -15.31 -4.62
CA LEU A 196 7.56 -16.20 -5.74
C LEU A 196 9.03 -15.98 -6.11
N ASP A 197 9.92 -16.68 -5.43
CA ASP A 197 11.38 -16.61 -5.56
C ASP A 197 12.00 -17.93 -6.08
N ASP A 198 11.30 -19.06 -5.93
CA ASP A 198 11.66 -20.36 -6.50
C ASP A 198 10.60 -20.82 -7.54
N TYR A 199 11.07 -21.28 -8.70
CA TYR A 199 10.21 -21.91 -9.72
C TYR A 199 9.47 -23.14 -9.20
N ASN A 200 10.01 -23.89 -8.22
CA ASN A 200 9.31 -25.04 -7.64
C ASN A 200 7.97 -24.65 -6.99
N LYS A 201 7.80 -23.39 -6.55
CA LYS A 201 6.54 -22.88 -5.99
C LYS A 201 5.39 -22.94 -7.01
N VAL A 202 5.66 -22.87 -8.32
CA VAL A 202 4.65 -23.02 -9.37
C VAL A 202 4.50 -24.47 -9.90
N LEU A 203 5.22 -25.44 -9.34
CA LEU A 203 5.15 -26.86 -9.74
C LEU A 203 4.22 -27.70 -8.85
N ILE A 204 3.29 -27.06 -8.15
CA ILE A 204 2.29 -27.70 -7.29
C ILE A 204 0.99 -27.96 -8.06
N PRO A 205 0.13 -28.92 -7.64
CA PRO A 205 -1.07 -29.33 -8.37
C PRO A 205 -2.01 -28.20 -8.81
N LYS A 206 -2.06 -27.08 -8.05
CA LYS A 206 -2.85 -25.89 -8.37
C LYS A 206 -2.45 -25.22 -9.69
N PHE A 207 -1.17 -25.26 -10.04
CA PHE A 207 -0.61 -24.56 -11.21
C PHE A 207 -0.20 -25.54 -12.33
N LEU A 208 -0.81 -26.73 -12.33
CA LEU A 208 -0.68 -27.70 -13.41
C LEU A 208 -1.98 -27.75 -14.23
N THR A 209 -1.85 -27.96 -15.54
CA THR A 209 -2.94 -28.06 -16.52
C THR A 209 -2.80 -29.35 -17.34
N GLY A 210 -3.86 -29.78 -17.99
CA GLY A 210 -3.93 -31.01 -18.76
C GLY A 210 -4.54 -32.18 -17.98
N THR A 211 -4.58 -33.34 -18.63
CA THR A 211 -5.12 -34.58 -18.06
C THR A 211 -4.11 -35.71 -18.22
N PRO A 212 -4.03 -36.67 -17.26
CA PRO A 212 -3.13 -37.80 -17.37
C PRO A 212 -3.25 -38.53 -18.72
N PRO A 213 -2.13 -38.89 -19.37
CA PRO A 213 -0.74 -38.77 -18.90
C PRO A 213 -0.06 -37.40 -19.18
N ASN A 214 -0.77 -36.44 -19.77
CA ASN A 214 -0.24 -35.17 -20.27
C ASN A 214 -0.54 -34.00 -19.32
N ILE A 215 0.00 -34.06 -18.10
CA ILE A 215 -0.04 -32.92 -17.17
C ILE A 215 1.20 -32.07 -17.40
N ILE A 216 1.03 -30.75 -17.57
CA ILE A 216 2.11 -29.78 -17.75
C ILE A 216 1.94 -28.59 -16.79
N PRO A 217 3.02 -27.93 -16.36
CA PRO A 217 2.94 -26.67 -15.64
C PRO A 217 2.28 -25.57 -16.48
N MET A 218 1.48 -24.70 -15.85
CA MET A 218 0.91 -23.51 -16.50
C MET A 218 1.99 -22.47 -16.85
N VAL A 219 3.09 -22.45 -16.10
CA VAL A 219 4.28 -21.64 -16.36
C VAL A 219 5.45 -22.57 -16.62
N ILE A 220 6.13 -22.40 -17.75
CA ILE A 220 7.30 -23.17 -18.16
C ILE A 220 8.42 -22.17 -18.45
N GLU A 221 9.51 -22.14 -17.68
CA GLU A 221 10.53 -21.09 -17.80
C GLU A 221 11.15 -20.96 -19.20
N GLN A 222 11.27 -22.07 -19.94
CA GLN A 222 11.76 -22.04 -21.32
C GLN A 222 10.82 -21.27 -22.27
N VAL A 223 9.52 -21.24 -21.95
CA VAL A 223 8.47 -20.57 -22.73
C VAL A 223 8.18 -19.17 -22.19
N ASN A 224 8.13 -19.03 -20.88
CA ASN A 224 7.69 -17.82 -20.18
C ASN A 224 8.83 -16.91 -19.73
N GLY A 225 10.08 -17.35 -19.82
CA GLY A 225 11.21 -16.75 -19.12
C GLY A 225 11.21 -17.19 -17.66
N ASN A 226 12.36 -17.08 -17.00
CA ASN A 226 12.48 -17.42 -15.59
C ASN A 226 11.75 -16.41 -14.70
N ILE A 227 11.65 -16.75 -13.43
CA ILE A 227 10.86 -15.98 -12.47
C ILE A 227 11.33 -14.54 -12.28
N ASN A 228 12.63 -14.30 -12.49
CA ASN A 228 13.24 -12.99 -12.38
C ASN A 228 13.08 -12.15 -13.67
N GLY A 229 12.60 -12.75 -14.77
CA GLY A 229 12.56 -12.09 -16.08
C GLY A 229 13.95 -11.80 -16.62
N THR A 230 14.92 -12.68 -16.32
CA THR A 230 16.34 -12.55 -16.72
C THR A 230 16.75 -13.56 -17.78
N SER A 231 15.84 -14.43 -18.22
CA SER A 231 16.03 -15.30 -19.37
C SER A 231 15.01 -15.02 -20.45
N TYR A 232 15.37 -15.36 -21.69
CA TYR A 232 14.39 -15.41 -22.77
C TYR A 232 13.33 -16.48 -22.48
N GLY A 233 12.07 -16.13 -22.74
CA GLY A 233 10.98 -17.09 -22.87
C GLY A 233 10.62 -17.21 -24.34
N ILE A 234 10.69 -18.42 -24.90
CA ILE A 234 10.47 -18.65 -26.33
C ILE A 234 9.50 -19.82 -26.51
N VAL A 235 8.47 -19.63 -27.32
CA VAL A 235 7.56 -20.71 -27.69
C VAL A 235 8.31 -21.73 -28.54
N PRO A 236 8.38 -23.03 -28.15
CA PRO A 236 9.24 -23.98 -28.84
C PRO A 236 8.77 -24.26 -30.27
N ILE A 237 9.70 -24.23 -31.23
CA ILE A 237 9.43 -24.63 -32.62
C ILE A 237 9.03 -26.12 -32.64
N GLY A 238 7.94 -26.44 -33.33
CA GLY A 238 7.35 -27.78 -33.40
C GLY A 238 6.39 -28.11 -32.26
N SER A 239 5.99 -27.14 -31.42
CA SER A 239 5.05 -27.34 -30.31
C SER A 239 3.58 -27.52 -30.74
N GLY A 240 3.24 -27.22 -31.99
CA GLY A 240 1.89 -27.10 -32.52
C GLY A 240 1.20 -25.78 -32.15
N ALA A 241 1.86 -24.87 -31.43
CA ALA A 241 1.27 -23.64 -30.96
C ALA A 241 1.15 -22.60 -32.09
N PRO A 242 0.08 -21.79 -32.14
CA PRO A 242 -0.06 -20.73 -33.16
C PRO A 242 1.08 -19.70 -33.15
N ASN A 243 1.77 -19.57 -32.02
CA ASN A 243 2.85 -18.62 -31.74
C ASN A 243 4.23 -19.29 -31.67
N GLU A 244 4.44 -20.43 -32.33
CA GLU A 244 5.75 -21.10 -32.37
C GLU A 244 6.88 -20.16 -32.82
N GLY A 245 7.96 -20.11 -32.03
CA GLY A 245 9.11 -19.24 -32.29
C GLY A 245 9.01 -17.84 -31.68
N ASP A 246 7.82 -17.43 -31.20
CA ASP A 246 7.65 -16.13 -30.58
C ASP A 246 8.45 -16.03 -29.28
N THR A 247 9.03 -14.85 -29.05
CA THR A 247 9.61 -14.50 -27.75
C THR A 247 8.51 -13.92 -26.87
N LEU A 248 8.27 -14.54 -25.72
CA LEU A 248 7.28 -14.10 -24.72
C LEU A 248 7.89 -13.33 -23.55
N CYS A 249 9.20 -13.48 -23.32
CA CYS A 249 9.94 -12.74 -22.31
C CYS A 249 11.29 -12.28 -22.85
N TYR A 250 11.54 -10.99 -22.75
CA TYR A 250 12.84 -10.38 -23.04
C TYR A 250 13.58 -10.07 -21.73
N PRO A 251 14.83 -10.52 -21.56
CA PRO A 251 15.63 -10.18 -20.39
C PRO A 251 15.98 -8.69 -20.40
N ASN A 252 15.73 -8.00 -19.29
CA ASN A 252 16.01 -6.57 -19.13
C ASN A 252 16.97 -6.35 -17.96
N TRP A 253 18.10 -5.66 -18.22
CA TRP A 253 19.09 -5.19 -17.22
C TRP A 253 19.64 -6.30 -16.31
N VAL A 254 19.92 -7.49 -16.85
CA VAL A 254 20.16 -8.74 -16.08
C VAL A 254 21.34 -8.74 -15.12
N GLU A 255 22.28 -7.82 -15.27
CA GLU A 255 23.44 -7.68 -14.38
C GLU A 255 23.07 -7.04 -13.03
N TYR A 256 21.86 -6.50 -12.90
CA TYR A 256 21.39 -5.83 -11.70
C TYR A 256 20.42 -6.72 -10.88
N PRO A 257 20.49 -6.65 -9.54
CA PRO A 257 19.59 -7.37 -8.66
C PRO A 257 18.14 -6.86 -8.76
N SER A 258 17.14 -7.68 -8.40
CA SER A 258 15.72 -7.29 -8.35
C SER A 258 15.02 -7.49 -7.00
N GLU A 259 15.80 -7.76 -5.97
CA GLU A 259 15.37 -7.85 -4.57
C GLU A 259 14.86 -6.49 -4.09
N PHE A 260 13.93 -6.47 -3.15
CA PHE A 260 13.36 -5.24 -2.59
C PHE A 260 13.05 -5.45 -1.11
N SER A 261 12.91 -4.37 -0.35
CA SER A 261 12.93 -4.38 1.10
C SER A 261 11.55 -4.61 1.72
N MET A 262 10.48 -4.29 1.01
CA MET A 262 9.12 -4.32 1.55
C MET A 262 8.06 -4.43 0.46
N SER A 263 7.00 -5.19 0.72
CA SER A 263 5.81 -5.24 -0.14
C SER A 263 4.62 -4.54 0.50
N VAL A 264 3.84 -3.81 -0.29
CA VAL A 264 2.58 -3.19 0.14
C VAL A 264 1.45 -3.60 -0.78
N ASN A 265 0.47 -4.29 -0.23
CA ASN A 265 -0.71 -4.77 -0.94
C ASN A 265 -1.94 -3.93 -0.59
N MET A 266 -2.67 -3.46 -1.59
CA MET A 266 -4.01 -2.86 -1.44
C MET A 266 -5.03 -3.66 -2.25
N GLY A 267 -5.79 -4.55 -1.61
CA GLY A 267 -6.90 -5.28 -2.25
C GLY A 267 -6.48 -6.38 -3.25
N GLY A 268 -5.22 -6.83 -3.23
CA GLY A 268 -4.75 -7.99 -3.99
C GLY A 268 -4.63 -9.26 -3.13
N ALA A 269 -4.26 -10.37 -3.78
CA ALA A 269 -4.07 -11.67 -3.13
C ALA A 269 -2.82 -12.41 -3.63
N MET A 270 -2.33 -13.31 -2.78
CA MET A 270 -1.23 -14.22 -3.08
C MET A 270 -1.76 -15.49 -3.77
N GLY A 271 -1.03 -16.00 -4.77
CA GLY A 271 -1.48 -17.15 -5.58
C GLY A 271 -1.67 -18.43 -4.77
N ASP A 272 -0.80 -18.68 -3.78
CA ASP A 272 -0.91 -19.82 -2.88
C ASP A 272 -0.25 -19.52 -1.54
N SER A 273 -0.84 -19.98 -0.42
CA SER A 273 -0.29 -19.78 0.92
C SER A 273 1.01 -20.53 1.18
N THR A 274 1.31 -21.58 0.40
CA THR A 274 2.57 -22.32 0.49
C THR A 274 3.76 -21.59 -0.12
N TRP A 275 3.54 -20.41 -0.70
CA TRP A 275 4.60 -19.60 -1.29
C TRP A 275 5.32 -18.71 -0.27
N LEU A 276 4.68 -18.37 0.84
CA LEU A 276 5.31 -17.57 1.90
C LEU A 276 6.21 -18.45 2.75
N ASP A 277 7.44 -18.02 2.99
CA ASP A 277 8.46 -18.73 3.78
C ASP A 277 9.01 -17.86 4.93
N PRO A 278 9.58 -18.47 5.99
CA PRO A 278 10.35 -17.74 6.99
C PRO A 278 11.55 -17.03 6.38
N GLY A 279 11.72 -15.75 6.69
CA GLY A 279 12.75 -14.87 6.13
C GLY A 279 12.32 -14.10 4.88
N ASP A 280 11.09 -14.29 4.39
CA ASP A 280 10.52 -13.40 3.38
C ASP A 280 10.42 -11.96 3.91
N ILE A 281 10.43 -11.01 2.98
CA ILE A 281 10.46 -9.59 3.31
C ILE A 281 9.19 -9.14 4.06
N PRO A 282 9.27 -8.06 4.86
CA PRO A 282 8.10 -7.49 5.53
C PRO A 282 7.01 -7.05 4.54
N MET A 283 5.74 -7.20 4.96
CA MET A 283 4.58 -6.89 4.12
C MET A 283 3.53 -6.08 4.88
N ILE A 284 2.99 -5.06 4.23
CA ILE A 284 1.75 -4.39 4.65
C ILE A 284 0.62 -4.81 3.72
N THR A 285 -0.58 -4.99 4.28
CA THR A 285 -1.80 -5.25 3.51
C THR A 285 -2.97 -4.41 3.99
N TYR A 286 -3.58 -3.69 3.06
CA TYR A 286 -4.87 -3.02 3.22
C TYR A 286 -5.90 -3.79 2.42
N GLN A 287 -6.99 -4.22 3.05
CA GLN A 287 -8.03 -4.97 2.34
C GLN A 287 -9.39 -4.83 3.03
N SER A 288 -10.47 -4.84 2.24
CA SER A 288 -11.81 -4.96 2.80
C SER A 288 -12.08 -6.42 3.19
N PRO A 289 -12.46 -6.70 4.46
CA PRO A 289 -12.85 -8.06 4.86
C PRO A 289 -14.06 -8.62 4.11
N ALA A 290 -14.85 -7.73 3.50
CA ALA A 290 -16.06 -8.09 2.75
C ALA A 290 -15.84 -8.15 1.23
N ASP A 291 -14.61 -7.99 0.75
CA ASP A 291 -14.29 -7.98 -0.69
C ASP A 291 -14.82 -9.24 -1.40
N LEU A 292 -15.72 -9.02 -2.38
CA LEU A 292 -16.35 -10.09 -3.16
C LEU A 292 -15.48 -10.60 -4.32
N PHE A 293 -14.41 -9.90 -4.67
CA PHE A 293 -13.60 -10.19 -5.86
C PHE A 293 -12.27 -10.82 -5.44
N ALA A 294 -11.49 -10.12 -4.63
CA ALA A 294 -10.25 -10.61 -4.05
C ALA A 294 -10.52 -11.07 -2.60
N PRO A 295 -10.44 -12.37 -2.29
CA PRO A 295 -10.83 -12.85 -0.98
C PRO A 295 -9.90 -12.30 0.11
N TYR A 296 -10.46 -11.99 1.29
CA TYR A 296 -9.71 -11.57 2.46
C TYR A 296 -8.95 -12.73 3.12
N GLU A 297 -9.56 -13.92 3.13
CA GLU A 297 -8.94 -15.20 3.47
C GLU A 297 -8.56 -15.97 2.19
N CYS A 298 -8.44 -17.30 2.23
CA CYS A 298 -8.30 -18.10 1.00
C CYS A 298 -9.67 -18.45 0.41
N ALA A 299 -9.91 -18.05 -0.84
CA ALA A 299 -11.06 -18.49 -1.61
C ALA A 299 -10.83 -18.33 -3.12
N VAL A 300 -11.82 -18.75 -3.91
CA VAL A 300 -11.79 -18.59 -5.36
C VAL A 300 -11.91 -17.10 -5.73
N LEU A 301 -10.86 -16.57 -6.38
CA LEU A 301 -10.83 -15.27 -7.02
C LEU A 301 -11.97 -15.16 -8.04
N SER A 302 -12.75 -14.10 -7.93
CA SER A 302 -13.75 -13.73 -8.92
C SER A 302 -13.35 -12.44 -9.63
N VAL A 303 -13.20 -12.49 -10.95
CA VAL A 303 -12.90 -11.29 -11.73
C VAL A 303 -14.11 -10.35 -11.68
N PRO A 304 -13.93 -9.06 -11.33
CA PRO A 304 -15.02 -8.08 -11.27
C PRO A 304 -15.87 -8.00 -12.55
N PRO A 305 -17.08 -7.41 -12.45
CA PRO A 305 -17.88 -7.08 -13.62
C PRO A 305 -17.05 -6.31 -14.66
N PRO A 306 -17.37 -6.49 -15.96
CA PRO A 306 -18.46 -7.27 -16.52
C PRO A 306 -18.15 -8.76 -16.65
N ILE A 307 -16.92 -9.19 -16.35
CA ILE A 307 -16.46 -10.56 -16.58
C ILE A 307 -17.17 -11.53 -15.63
N ASN A 308 -17.19 -11.26 -14.32
CA ASN A 308 -17.88 -12.05 -13.29
C ASN A 308 -17.56 -13.55 -13.37
N LEU A 309 -16.27 -13.91 -13.37
CA LEU A 309 -15.82 -15.29 -13.51
C LEU A 309 -15.00 -15.75 -12.31
N PRO A 310 -15.35 -16.88 -11.66
CA PRO A 310 -14.44 -17.57 -10.76
C PRO A 310 -13.26 -18.11 -11.56
N VAL A 311 -12.05 -17.91 -11.04
CA VAL A 311 -10.82 -18.32 -11.74
C VAL A 311 -10.04 -19.34 -10.92
N VAL A 312 -9.29 -18.88 -9.92
CA VAL A 312 -8.33 -19.69 -9.16
C VAL A 312 -8.42 -19.36 -7.67
N ASP A 313 -8.17 -20.35 -6.82
CA ASP A 313 -8.11 -20.16 -5.37
C ASP A 313 -6.83 -19.42 -4.96
N VAL A 314 -7.00 -18.29 -4.27
CA VAL A 314 -5.93 -17.36 -3.85
C VAL A 314 -6.15 -16.97 -2.39
N CYS A 315 -5.10 -16.48 -1.73
CA CYS A 315 -5.15 -16.10 -0.31
C CYS A 315 -4.91 -14.61 -0.11
N GLY A 316 -5.85 -13.94 0.54
CA GLY A 316 -5.79 -12.51 0.84
C GLY A 316 -4.98 -12.15 2.07
N GLY A 317 -5.14 -10.88 2.46
CA GLY A 317 -4.40 -10.22 3.53
C GLY A 317 -4.51 -10.89 4.89
N ALA A 318 -5.65 -11.51 5.24
CA ALA A 318 -5.78 -12.19 6.52
C ALA A 318 -4.81 -13.37 6.63
N VAL A 319 -4.72 -14.19 5.58
CA VAL A 319 -3.85 -15.37 5.57
C VAL A 319 -2.40 -14.97 5.39
N VAL A 320 -2.11 -14.03 4.48
CA VAL A 320 -0.76 -13.47 4.29
C VAL A 320 -0.21 -12.97 5.63
N GLN A 321 -0.97 -12.15 6.35
CA GLN A 321 -0.48 -11.49 7.57
C GLN A 321 -0.49 -12.41 8.78
N TYR A 322 -1.38 -13.40 8.83
CA TYR A 322 -1.27 -14.51 9.78
C TYR A 322 0.07 -15.24 9.63
N GLN A 323 0.43 -15.62 8.40
CA GLN A 323 1.68 -16.34 8.14
C GLN A 323 2.91 -15.45 8.35
N GLN A 324 2.87 -14.17 7.95
CA GLN A 324 3.93 -13.21 8.27
C GLN A 324 4.18 -13.11 9.77
N SER A 325 3.11 -13.09 10.57
CA SER A 325 3.20 -13.06 12.04
C SER A 325 3.74 -14.38 12.61
N ASP A 326 3.32 -15.52 12.07
CA ASP A 326 3.78 -16.85 12.51
C ASP A 326 5.26 -17.09 12.21
N PHE A 327 5.74 -16.55 11.08
CA PHE A 327 7.14 -16.66 10.67
C PHE A 327 8.05 -15.57 11.22
N GLY A 328 7.50 -14.51 11.81
CA GLY A 328 8.28 -13.37 12.32
C GLY A 328 8.81 -12.44 11.22
N ASN A 329 8.28 -12.52 10.01
CA ASN A 329 8.74 -11.72 8.87
C ASN A 329 8.42 -10.22 8.99
N ASN A 330 7.46 -9.86 9.86
CA ASN A 330 7.13 -8.47 10.20
C ASN A 330 7.73 -8.02 11.55
N ASP A 331 8.65 -8.79 12.15
CA ASP A 331 9.20 -8.52 13.49
C ASP A 331 9.90 -7.16 13.60
N ASP A 332 10.41 -6.62 12.48
CA ASP A 332 11.01 -5.29 12.41
C ASP A 332 10.08 -4.18 12.95
N PHE A 333 8.76 -4.34 12.78
CA PHE A 333 7.77 -3.38 13.28
C PHE A 333 6.68 -3.98 14.17
N ALA A 334 6.72 -5.29 14.44
CA ALA A 334 5.71 -5.96 15.25
C ALA A 334 5.65 -5.39 16.68
N GLY A 335 4.43 -5.16 17.18
CA GLY A 335 4.19 -4.60 18.50
C GLY A 335 4.55 -3.13 18.68
N MET A 336 5.03 -2.44 17.64
CA MET A 336 5.33 -1.01 17.68
C MET A 336 4.05 -0.17 17.51
N SER A 337 4.01 0.99 18.16
CA SER A 337 3.00 2.02 17.94
C SER A 337 3.67 3.38 18.00
N TRP A 338 3.30 4.24 17.06
CA TRP A 338 3.84 5.57 16.89
C TRP A 338 2.74 6.62 17.06
N PRO A 339 3.07 7.82 17.56
CA PRO A 339 2.08 8.88 17.71
C PRO A 339 1.45 9.28 16.39
N GLY A 340 0.12 9.44 16.40
CA GLY A 340 -0.66 9.73 15.20
C GLY A 340 -0.79 8.57 14.21
N ASP A 341 -0.24 7.39 14.51
CA ASP A 341 -0.43 6.20 13.66
C ASP A 341 -1.82 5.58 13.83
N PHE A 342 -2.14 4.66 12.93
CA PHE A 342 -3.37 3.88 12.99
C PHE A 342 -3.15 2.43 13.47
N SER A 343 -2.06 2.13 14.18
CA SER A 343 -1.74 0.76 14.63
C SER A 343 -2.78 0.23 15.60
N ALA A 344 -3.22 1.04 16.57
CA ALA A 344 -4.28 0.65 17.50
C ALA A 344 -5.62 0.39 16.79
N VAL A 345 -5.92 1.13 15.72
CA VAL A 345 -7.15 0.93 14.92
C VAL A 345 -7.07 -0.36 14.11
N ALA A 346 -5.91 -0.62 13.48
CA ALA A 346 -5.65 -1.87 12.76
C ALA A 346 -5.80 -3.08 13.68
N ASN A 347 -5.12 -3.04 14.83
CA ASN A 347 -5.08 -4.14 15.81
C ASN A 347 -6.43 -4.39 16.48
N ALA A 348 -7.31 -3.38 16.55
CA ALA A 348 -8.69 -3.56 17.01
C ALA A 348 -9.59 -4.27 15.97
N ARG A 349 -9.16 -4.33 14.70
CA ARG A 349 -9.93 -4.90 13.58
C ARG A 349 -9.35 -6.20 13.05
N ASN A 350 -8.12 -6.53 13.39
CA ASN A 350 -7.44 -7.77 13.06
C ASN A 350 -7.15 -8.58 14.34
N ASN A 351 -6.48 -9.74 14.23
CA ASN A 351 -6.14 -10.60 15.36
C ASN A 351 -4.75 -10.27 15.99
N GLY A 352 -4.35 -9.00 15.98
CA GLY A 352 -3.00 -8.56 16.35
C GLY A 352 -1.93 -8.84 15.30
N TRP A 353 -2.32 -9.08 14.04
CA TRP A 353 -1.38 -9.30 12.94
C TRP A 353 -0.87 -7.95 12.42
N ASP A 354 0.28 -7.52 12.94
CA ASP A 354 0.94 -6.28 12.50
C ASP A 354 1.27 -6.37 11.01
N GLY A 355 0.96 -5.30 10.28
CA GLY A 355 1.03 -5.25 8.82
C GLY A 355 -0.35 -5.37 8.16
N LEU A 356 -1.36 -5.90 8.86
CA LEU A 356 -2.73 -5.98 8.33
C LEU A 356 -3.57 -4.77 8.75
N PHE A 357 -4.11 -4.03 7.78
CA PHE A 357 -5.11 -3.00 8.00
C PHE A 357 -6.45 -3.35 7.33
N PRO A 358 -7.42 -3.88 8.10
CA PRO A 358 -8.75 -4.15 7.59
C PRO A 358 -9.53 -2.84 7.38
N PHE A 359 -10.10 -2.67 6.19
CA PHE A 359 -11.03 -1.59 5.87
C PHE A 359 -12.46 -2.11 5.74
N PRO A 360 -13.25 -2.14 6.83
CA PRO A 360 -14.67 -2.45 6.72
C PRO A 360 -15.36 -1.46 5.77
N THR A 361 -15.99 -1.97 4.71
CA THR A 361 -16.81 -1.19 3.78
C THR A 361 -18.29 -1.51 3.99
N ALA A 362 -19.15 -0.55 3.68
CA ALA A 362 -20.60 -0.72 3.85
C ALA A 362 -21.19 -1.76 2.89
N LEU A 363 -20.56 -1.92 1.73
CA LEU A 363 -20.94 -2.89 0.70
C LEU A 363 -19.76 -3.82 0.41
N ALA A 364 -20.05 -5.10 0.31
CA ALA A 364 -19.08 -6.13 -0.04
C ALA A 364 -18.50 -5.95 -1.48
N THR A 365 -19.26 -5.28 -2.36
CA THR A 365 -18.82 -4.88 -3.71
C THR A 365 -17.80 -3.75 -3.71
N ASP A 366 -17.71 -2.99 -2.63
CA ASP A 366 -16.77 -1.89 -2.47
C ASP A 366 -15.45 -2.44 -1.93
N SER A 367 -14.67 -2.99 -2.85
CA SER A 367 -13.39 -3.67 -2.63
C SER A 367 -12.20 -2.70 -2.61
N ALA A 368 -12.35 -1.54 -3.24
CA ALA A 368 -11.31 -0.52 -3.38
C ALA A 368 -11.82 0.86 -2.93
N PRO A 369 -12.08 1.05 -1.62
CA PRO A 369 -12.69 2.27 -1.10
C PRO A 369 -11.80 3.53 -1.24
N TRP A 370 -10.53 3.34 -1.58
CA TRP A 370 -9.56 4.39 -1.91
C TRP A 370 -9.65 4.87 -3.35
N ASP A 371 -10.39 4.19 -4.24
CA ASP A 371 -10.47 4.56 -5.65
C ASP A 371 -11.48 5.69 -5.89
N TRP A 372 -11.12 6.61 -6.79
CA TRP A 372 -12.03 7.58 -7.38
C TRP A 372 -11.64 7.89 -8.81
N TRP A 373 -12.62 8.37 -9.58
CA TRP A 373 -12.45 8.72 -10.99
C TRP A 373 -13.34 9.91 -11.35
N ASN A 374 -13.08 10.52 -12.50
CA ASN A 374 -13.96 11.55 -13.04
C ASN A 374 -15.20 10.90 -13.69
N PRO A 375 -16.43 11.09 -13.15
CA PRO A 375 -17.64 10.48 -13.70
C PRO A 375 -17.96 10.91 -15.14
N ALA A 376 -17.52 12.12 -15.53
CA ALA A 376 -17.82 12.69 -16.84
C ALA A 376 -16.98 12.07 -17.97
N THR A 377 -15.80 11.53 -17.65
CA THR A 377 -14.85 11.04 -18.65
C THR A 377 -14.62 9.54 -18.58
N ASN A 378 -14.96 8.88 -17.48
CA ASN A 378 -14.70 7.45 -17.31
C ASN A 378 -15.80 6.59 -17.99
N PRO A 379 -15.46 5.77 -19.01
CA PRO A 379 -16.44 4.96 -19.73
C PRO A 379 -17.16 3.93 -18.86
N ASN A 380 -16.51 3.49 -17.78
CA ASN A 380 -17.00 2.45 -16.87
C ASN A 380 -17.67 3.05 -15.61
N HIS A 381 -17.98 4.35 -15.59
CA HIS A 381 -18.59 5.02 -14.43
C HIS A 381 -19.87 4.32 -13.95
N ALA A 382 -20.76 3.92 -14.87
CA ALA A 382 -22.03 3.28 -14.50
C ALA A 382 -21.81 1.96 -13.74
N THR A 383 -20.83 1.16 -14.16
CA THR A 383 -20.42 -0.06 -13.44
C THR A 383 -19.80 0.31 -12.10
N GLY A 384 -18.82 1.20 -12.07
CA GLY A 384 -18.09 1.55 -10.84
C GLY A 384 -18.98 2.14 -9.74
N ILE A 385 -19.88 3.07 -10.08
CA ILE A 385 -20.77 3.69 -9.09
C ILE A 385 -21.79 2.70 -8.54
N SER A 386 -22.11 1.63 -9.27
CA SER A 386 -22.97 0.56 -8.74
C SER A 386 -22.27 -0.29 -7.68
N LEU A 387 -20.93 -0.36 -7.72
CA LEU A 387 -20.11 -1.14 -6.79
C LEU A 387 -19.72 -0.31 -5.55
N ALA A 388 -19.47 0.99 -5.73
CA ALA A 388 -19.13 1.96 -4.68
C ALA A 388 -19.98 3.25 -4.82
N PRO A 389 -21.24 3.27 -4.32
CA PRO A 389 -22.20 4.36 -4.57
C PRO A 389 -21.84 5.72 -3.98
N ASP A 390 -21.00 5.75 -2.95
CA ASP A 390 -20.51 6.95 -2.26
C ASP A 390 -19.11 7.37 -2.72
N MET A 391 -18.63 6.84 -3.85
CA MET A 391 -17.33 7.21 -4.42
C MET A 391 -17.21 8.72 -4.63
N SER A 392 -16.16 9.29 -4.07
CA SER A 392 -15.76 10.69 -4.26
C SER A 392 -14.26 10.86 -4.06
N PRO A 393 -13.65 11.90 -4.64
CA PRO A 393 -12.25 12.24 -4.35
C PRO A 393 -11.99 12.47 -2.84
N GLU A 394 -12.95 13.06 -2.13
CA GLU A 394 -12.85 13.31 -0.68
C GLU A 394 -12.82 12.00 0.10
N ARG A 395 -13.67 11.05 -0.27
CA ARG A 395 -13.71 9.71 0.32
C ARG A 395 -12.39 8.97 0.06
N GLY A 396 -11.96 8.90 -1.20
CA GLY A 396 -10.74 8.19 -1.58
C GLY A 396 -9.51 8.72 -0.86
N ARG A 397 -9.34 10.05 -0.80
CA ARG A 397 -8.24 10.69 -0.06
C ARG A 397 -8.28 10.40 1.44
N ALA A 398 -9.46 10.32 2.07
CA ALA A 398 -9.55 9.96 3.49
C ALA A 398 -9.06 8.54 3.79
N TYR A 399 -9.29 7.58 2.87
CA TYR A 399 -8.67 6.26 2.96
C TYR A 399 -7.16 6.35 2.76
N VAL A 400 -6.69 7.13 1.77
CA VAL A 400 -5.25 7.35 1.54
C VAL A 400 -4.56 8.01 2.75
N ASP A 401 -5.21 8.92 3.47
CA ASP A 401 -4.70 9.50 4.73
C ASP A 401 -4.36 8.39 5.74
N THR A 402 -5.31 7.47 5.95
CA THR A 402 -5.14 6.33 6.87
C THR A 402 -4.04 5.39 6.39
N ILE A 403 -4.01 5.11 5.08
CA ILE A 403 -3.02 4.26 4.44
C ILE A 403 -1.61 4.82 4.68
N MET A 404 -1.38 6.09 4.34
CA MET A 404 -0.07 6.72 4.48
C MET A 404 0.39 6.80 5.94
N ALA A 405 -0.51 7.15 6.86
CA ALA A 405 -0.19 7.20 8.30
C ALA A 405 0.11 5.82 8.91
N TYR A 406 -0.43 4.73 8.34
CA TYR A 406 -0.08 3.37 8.73
C TYR A 406 1.23 2.88 8.09
N TYR A 407 1.47 3.27 6.83
CA TYR A 407 2.63 2.89 6.02
C TYR A 407 3.91 3.56 6.51
N ALA A 408 3.90 4.89 6.61
CA ALA A 408 5.10 5.71 6.78
C ALA A 408 5.99 5.30 7.97
N PRO A 409 5.48 5.10 9.20
CA PRO A 409 6.36 4.72 10.30
C PRO A 409 6.89 3.29 10.18
N ARG A 410 6.15 2.37 9.54
CA ARG A 410 6.63 0.99 9.27
C ARG A 410 7.70 0.98 8.19
N ALA A 411 7.48 1.71 7.11
CA ALA A 411 8.46 1.89 6.05
C ALA A 411 9.74 2.54 6.59
N CYS A 412 9.61 3.50 7.50
CA CYS A 412 10.75 4.10 8.17
C CYS A 412 11.64 3.08 8.87
N VAL A 413 11.05 2.17 9.65
CA VAL A 413 11.81 1.13 10.35
C VAL A 413 12.39 0.10 9.37
N VAL A 414 11.59 -0.43 8.45
CA VAL A 414 12.02 -1.47 7.49
C VAL A 414 13.14 -0.98 6.57
N LEU A 415 13.09 0.30 6.18
CA LEU A 415 14.08 0.89 5.27
C LEU A 415 15.23 1.57 6.02
N ASP A 416 15.29 1.47 7.36
CA ASP A 416 16.28 2.13 8.21
C ASP A 416 16.44 3.61 7.84
N LEU A 417 15.32 4.34 7.85
CA LEU A 417 15.28 5.78 7.61
C LEU A 417 15.44 6.50 8.95
N ASP A 418 16.14 7.64 8.94
CA ASP A 418 16.34 8.48 10.13
C ASP A 418 15.08 9.33 10.43
N CYS A 419 13.94 8.67 10.64
CA CYS A 419 12.71 9.38 11.03
C CYS A 419 12.57 9.47 12.54
N ASN A 420 12.00 10.58 12.99
CA ASN A 420 11.69 10.80 14.38
C ASN A 420 10.40 10.05 14.77
N LEU A 421 10.53 8.74 14.97
CA LEU A 421 9.43 7.85 15.37
C LEU A 421 9.08 7.95 16.87
N VAL A 422 9.94 8.61 17.65
CA VAL A 422 9.66 8.88 19.06
C VAL A 422 8.82 10.14 19.14
N GLY A 423 7.50 10.01 19.01
CA GLY A 423 6.66 11.12 19.39
C GLY A 423 6.70 11.24 20.92
N THR A 424 7.55 12.14 21.40
CA THR A 424 7.22 12.84 22.63
C THR A 424 6.06 13.76 22.26
N ASP A 425 4.83 13.22 22.26
CA ASP A 425 3.67 14.11 22.28
C ASP A 425 3.94 15.12 23.39
N GLU A 426 4.03 16.39 23.03
CA GLU A 426 4.30 17.42 24.02
C GLU A 426 3.21 17.33 25.07
N VAL A 427 3.61 17.13 26.33
CA VAL A 427 2.65 17.08 27.43
C VAL A 427 2.25 18.51 27.71
N LEU A 428 1.17 18.94 27.06
CA LEU A 428 0.58 20.25 27.24
C LEU A 428 0.03 20.35 28.67
N ALA A 429 0.30 21.47 29.33
CA ALA A 429 -0.41 21.76 30.57
C ALA A 429 -1.88 22.01 30.23
N LYS A 430 -2.80 21.61 31.12
CA LYS A 430 -4.25 21.79 30.87
C LYS A 430 -4.61 23.26 30.75
N GLU A 431 -3.85 24.10 31.43
CA GLU A 431 -3.99 25.54 31.43
C GLU A 431 -3.68 26.13 30.04
N ASP A 432 -2.72 25.55 29.31
CA ASP A 432 -2.29 26.04 27.99
C ASP A 432 -3.40 25.86 26.95
N VAL A 433 -4.07 24.71 26.97
CA VAL A 433 -5.23 24.39 26.11
C VAL A 433 -6.57 24.83 26.72
N GLN A 434 -6.54 25.45 27.90
CA GLN A 434 -7.71 25.83 28.71
C GLN A 434 -8.72 24.68 28.91
N LEU A 435 -8.22 23.46 29.11
CA LEU A 435 -9.03 22.25 29.21
C LEU A 435 -9.89 22.27 30.48
N LYS A 436 -11.20 22.36 30.30
CA LYS A 436 -12.23 22.24 31.35
C LYS A 436 -12.94 20.91 31.22
N VAL A 437 -13.06 20.20 32.35
CA VAL A 437 -13.66 18.87 32.40
C VAL A 437 -14.68 18.79 33.51
N ALA A 438 -15.97 18.65 33.16
CA ALA A 438 -17.06 18.69 34.11
C ALA A 438 -18.30 17.90 33.64
N PRO A 439 -19.10 17.31 34.56
CA PRO A 439 -18.76 17.13 35.97
C PRO A 439 -17.66 16.08 36.15
N ASN A 440 -16.82 16.23 37.17
CA ASN A 440 -15.84 15.21 37.57
C ASN A 440 -15.63 15.29 39.09
N PRO A 441 -16.17 14.34 39.89
CA PRO A 441 -16.75 13.06 39.49
C PRO A 441 -18.08 13.15 38.72
N ALA A 442 -18.34 12.18 37.83
CA ALA A 442 -19.56 12.06 37.03
C ALA A 442 -20.31 10.74 37.32
N THR A 443 -21.61 10.69 37.03
CA THR A 443 -22.42 9.46 37.10
C THR A 443 -22.66 8.85 35.72
N SER A 444 -22.95 9.69 34.72
CA SER A 444 -23.36 9.26 33.37
C SER A 444 -22.43 9.74 32.26
N SER A 445 -21.97 10.99 32.30
CA SER A 445 -21.15 11.58 31.25
C SER A 445 -20.23 12.68 31.78
N VAL A 446 -19.18 12.97 31.03
CA VAL A 446 -18.20 14.02 31.29
C VAL A 446 -18.05 14.88 30.04
N LEU A 447 -18.24 16.19 30.16
CA LEU A 447 -17.97 17.14 29.10
C LEU A 447 -16.52 17.63 29.19
N PHE A 448 -15.82 17.55 28.07
CA PHE A 448 -14.51 18.16 27.83
C PHE A 448 -14.69 19.42 27.00
N GLN A 449 -14.07 20.52 27.40
CA GLN A 449 -14.05 21.78 26.66
C GLN A 449 -12.64 22.34 26.62
N SER A 450 -12.22 22.87 25.48
CA SER A 450 -10.90 23.49 25.24
C SER A 450 -11.08 24.88 24.64
N ALA A 451 -10.01 25.67 24.58
CA ALA A 451 -10.03 26.96 23.88
C ALA A 451 -10.20 26.77 22.36
N ALA A 452 -10.71 27.80 21.67
CA ALA A 452 -11.13 27.72 20.27
C ALA A 452 -9.98 27.35 19.32
N GLU A 453 -8.79 27.83 19.62
CA GLU A 453 -7.54 27.55 18.93
C GLU A 453 -7.02 26.12 19.11
N PHE A 454 -7.52 25.36 20.08
CA PHE A 454 -7.08 23.99 20.39
C PHE A 454 -8.22 22.99 20.20
N PRO A 455 -8.61 22.64 18.96
CA PRO A 455 -9.64 21.62 18.73
C PRO A 455 -9.17 20.26 19.26
N ILE A 456 -10.04 19.56 19.99
CA ILE A 456 -9.77 18.18 20.41
C ILE A 456 -9.84 17.32 19.15
N ARG A 457 -8.74 16.65 18.82
CA ARG A 457 -8.65 15.70 17.71
C ARG A 457 -9.14 14.34 18.14
N ASP A 458 -8.57 13.81 19.22
CA ASP A 458 -8.90 12.49 19.74
C ASP A 458 -8.99 12.48 21.26
N LEU A 459 -9.75 11.51 21.80
CA LEU A 459 -9.82 11.20 23.22
C LEU A 459 -9.77 9.68 23.44
N LEU A 460 -8.76 9.24 24.18
CA LEU A 460 -8.54 7.85 24.59
C LEU A 460 -8.78 7.70 26.09
N LEU A 461 -9.55 6.72 26.53
CA LEU A 461 -9.84 6.46 27.94
C LEU A 461 -9.18 5.17 28.41
N TYR A 462 -8.43 5.25 29.51
CA TYR A 462 -7.70 4.12 30.10
C TYR A 462 -8.16 3.83 31.53
N ASP A 463 -8.05 2.57 31.97
CA ASP A 463 -8.08 2.22 33.40
C ASP A 463 -6.73 2.51 34.09
N LEU A 464 -6.69 2.34 35.42
CA LEU A 464 -5.48 2.55 36.22
C LEU A 464 -4.33 1.57 35.92
N ASN A 465 -4.61 0.47 35.24
CA ASN A 465 -3.58 -0.48 34.81
C ASN A 465 -3.04 -0.14 33.42
N GLY A 466 -3.48 0.97 32.81
CA GLY A 466 -3.05 1.42 31.49
C GLY A 466 -3.75 0.71 30.34
N ARG A 467 -4.81 -0.08 30.59
CA ARG A 467 -5.57 -0.73 29.52
C ARG A 467 -6.54 0.28 28.89
N LEU A 468 -6.51 0.37 27.56
CA LEU A 468 -7.43 1.19 26.77
C LEU A 468 -8.86 0.62 26.83
N LEU A 469 -9.84 1.48 27.12
CA LEU A 469 -11.24 1.11 27.33
C LEU A 469 -12.17 1.71 26.27
N GLN A 470 -11.90 2.95 25.84
CA GLN A 470 -12.69 3.65 24.84
C GLN A 470 -11.76 4.53 23.98
N THR A 471 -12.10 4.63 22.70
CA THR A 471 -11.38 5.43 21.70
C THR A 471 -12.39 6.30 20.97
N ASN A 472 -12.15 7.61 20.97
CA ASN A 472 -12.96 8.58 20.23
C ASN A 472 -12.00 9.37 19.33
N LEU A 473 -12.06 9.10 18.03
CA LEU A 473 -11.16 9.70 17.04
C LEU A 473 -11.88 10.77 16.22
N GLN A 474 -11.12 11.68 15.61
CA GLN A 474 -11.61 12.69 14.67
C GLN A 474 -12.75 13.57 15.24
N ILE A 475 -12.68 13.88 16.53
CA ILE A 475 -13.64 14.76 17.23
C ILE A 475 -13.69 16.12 16.53
N ASN A 476 -12.52 16.68 16.18
CA ASN A 476 -12.35 17.92 15.43
C ASN A 476 -13.21 19.09 15.96
N ASN A 477 -13.32 19.18 17.28
CA ASN A 477 -14.21 20.11 17.96
C ASN A 477 -13.62 20.52 19.30
N ASN A 478 -13.92 21.73 19.76
CA ASN A 478 -13.42 22.23 21.05
C ASN A 478 -14.26 21.71 22.23
N ALA A 479 -15.37 21.04 21.98
CA ALA A 479 -16.20 20.41 23.00
C ALA A 479 -16.55 18.96 22.64
N PHE A 480 -16.44 18.05 23.61
CA PHE A 480 -16.76 16.65 23.45
C PHE A 480 -17.37 16.05 24.73
N GLU A 481 -18.51 15.38 24.61
CA GLU A 481 -19.16 14.71 25.74
C GLU A 481 -18.87 13.21 25.72
N LEU A 482 -18.09 12.75 26.71
CA LEU A 482 -17.78 11.34 26.91
C LEU A 482 -18.88 10.67 27.73
N GLN A 483 -19.54 9.67 27.14
CA GLN A 483 -20.53 8.84 27.83
C GLN A 483 -19.85 7.69 28.58
N ARG A 484 -20.22 7.49 29.84
CA ARG A 484 -19.72 6.38 30.67
C ARG A 484 -20.11 5.01 30.10
N GLY A 485 -21.34 4.88 29.60
CA GLY A 485 -21.90 3.57 29.22
C GLY A 485 -21.86 2.57 30.38
N ASP A 486 -21.42 1.35 30.09
CA ASP A 486 -21.36 0.22 31.04
C ASP A 486 -20.07 0.16 31.89
N LEU A 487 -19.25 1.22 31.86
CA LEU A 487 -18.02 1.26 32.64
C LEU A 487 -18.32 1.18 34.16
N PRO A 488 -17.59 0.35 34.93
CA PRO A 488 -17.81 0.25 36.38
C PRO A 488 -17.48 1.57 37.09
N PRO A 489 -18.02 1.82 38.29
CA PRO A 489 -17.55 2.93 39.12
C PRO A 489 -16.04 2.81 39.36
N GLY A 490 -15.29 3.89 39.17
CA GLY A 490 -13.84 3.81 39.20
C GLY A 490 -13.12 5.08 38.79
N ILE A 491 -11.78 5.00 38.84
CA ILE A 491 -10.87 6.04 38.37
C ILE A 491 -10.37 5.65 36.99
N TYR A 492 -10.36 6.63 36.09
CA TYR A 492 -9.91 6.48 34.71
C TYR A 492 -8.96 7.61 34.34
N LEU A 493 -8.20 7.42 33.26
CA LEU A 493 -7.35 8.44 32.67
C LEU A 493 -7.82 8.72 31.24
N ALA A 494 -8.27 9.94 30.96
CA ALA A 494 -8.54 10.41 29.61
C ALA A 494 -7.31 11.11 29.05
N ARG A 495 -6.81 10.66 27.90
CA ARG A 495 -5.74 11.31 27.12
C ARG A 495 -6.40 11.98 25.92
N LEU A 496 -6.23 13.29 25.80
CA LEU A 496 -6.72 14.10 24.71
C LEU A 496 -5.57 14.47 23.79
N ARG A 497 -5.77 14.38 22.48
CA ARG A 497 -4.82 14.85 21.46
C ARG A 497 -5.33 16.14 20.83
N PHE A 498 -4.43 17.12 20.74
CA PHE A 498 -4.56 18.38 20.01
C PHE A 498 -3.55 18.36 18.86
N ASP A 499 -3.52 19.41 18.03
CA ASP A 499 -2.52 19.51 16.95
C ASP A 499 -1.11 19.72 17.53
N GLU A 500 -1.03 20.36 18.69
CA GLU A 500 0.20 20.80 19.35
C GLU A 500 0.76 19.78 20.34
N GLY A 501 0.00 18.73 20.69
CA GLY A 501 0.42 17.73 21.67
C GLY A 501 -0.74 17.07 22.41
N ILE A 502 -0.47 16.53 23.60
CA ILE A 502 -1.46 15.80 24.40
C ILE A 502 -1.68 16.44 25.77
N ALA A 503 -2.91 16.35 26.27
CA ALA A 503 -3.22 16.61 27.67
C ALA A 503 -3.89 15.40 28.31
N SER A 504 -3.60 15.12 29.58
CA SER A 504 -4.18 13.99 30.30
C SER A 504 -5.04 14.45 31.49
N GLN A 505 -6.27 13.95 31.59
CA GLN A 505 -7.20 14.23 32.67
C GLN A 505 -7.62 12.95 33.40
N LYS A 506 -7.41 12.92 34.72
CA LYS A 506 -8.01 11.91 35.59
C LYS A 506 -9.52 12.11 35.69
N LEU A 507 -10.30 11.06 35.44
CA LEU A 507 -11.75 11.02 35.59
C LEU A 507 -12.16 10.11 36.74
N ILE A 508 -13.31 10.40 37.33
CA ILE A 508 -13.93 9.57 38.35
C ILE A 508 -15.40 9.34 37.98
N PHE A 509 -15.78 8.10 37.69
CA PHE A 509 -17.18 7.70 37.52
C PHE A 509 -17.72 7.06 38.80
N ARG A 510 -18.92 7.45 39.23
CA ARG A 510 -19.58 6.99 40.46
C ARG A 510 -20.75 6.05 40.19
#